data_AF-A0A8I2FT70-F1
#
_entry.id   AF-A0A8I2FT70-F1
#
_cell.length_a   1.000
_cell.length_b   1.000
_cell.length_c   1.000
_cell.angle_alpha   90.00
_cell.angle_beta   90.00
_cell.angle_gamma   90.00
#
_symmetry.space_group_name_H-M   'P 1'
#
loop_
_entity.id
_entity.type
_entity.pdbx_description
1 polymer ?
#
loop_
_entity_poly.entity_id
_entity_poly.type
_entity_poly.pdbx_seq_one_letter_code
_entity_poly.pdbx_strand_id
1 'polypeptide(L)'
;MNKIKKAKNAVFSPLFLAGLLILTAVLFAVPPPVADAGPDQTVNVDEVVTFDGSGSYAKKGTIVSYEWNFGDGNTASGMIVTHAYTSEGTYSAVLTVTDSNGGTDDDTAVITVGSGGGTEPDPGSVPKGMRVYVTGNPDWVVTSHQAGTVHMGGGPECDEAMAWLTARTNGGDFVVIRTDRSDGYQDYIYNQIGGVDSVHTLVINKVDFANATYTEQVIKNAEALWIAGGDQKDYYDFWNDTKVESAIDYLVNVKNAAVGGTSAGLAILGQIDYIPESYGVYSSEALSDPYHEYMNYRKTDFITQIPFTSGIITDSHLSERDRLGRTITFMARNIVDGFTTVNTTKAIGCDEGAAVCVDGNGQAKIFGWEGYTDYVFFLKADTTPDVCQSGTPLHWTDAVTVYKVRGFPDGSNTFNLVNWNGTGGTWESVNVNNGAIDNDIQEPD
;
A
#
# COMPACT_ATOMS: atom_id res chain seq x y z
N MET A 1 -107.32 10.16 63.90
CA MET A 1 -107.45 8.69 63.79
C MET A 1 -106.20 8.12 63.12
N ASN A 2 -105.52 7.18 63.78
CA ASN A 2 -104.60 6.14 63.24
C ASN A 2 -103.33 6.59 62.48
N LYS A 3 -102.14 5.99 62.66
CA LYS A 3 -101.70 4.83 63.47
C LYS A 3 -100.18 4.88 63.60
N ILE A 4 -99.69 4.68 64.81
CA ILE A 4 -98.29 4.39 65.16
C ILE A 4 -98.03 2.89 64.91
N LYS A 5 -96.83 2.52 64.42
CA LYS A 5 -96.24 1.21 64.72
C LYS A 5 -94.71 1.29 64.90
N LYS A 6 -94.34 1.17 66.18
CA LYS A 6 -93.19 0.49 66.83
C LYS A 6 -91.76 0.73 66.32
N ALA A 7 -90.96 1.28 67.23
CA ALA A 7 -89.50 1.19 67.30
C ALA A 7 -89.02 -0.10 68.00
N LYS A 8 -87.78 -0.53 67.71
CA LYS A 8 -86.83 -1.15 68.65
C LYS A 8 -85.38 -0.88 68.21
N ASN A 9 -84.58 -0.38 69.14
CA ASN A 9 -83.14 -0.13 69.04
C ASN A 9 -82.30 -1.41 69.23
N ALA A 10 -81.13 -1.47 68.61
CA ALA A 10 -79.96 -2.21 69.08
C ALA A 10 -78.66 -1.50 68.63
N VAL A 11 -77.67 -1.48 69.52
CA VAL A 11 -76.36 -0.79 69.50
C VAL A 11 -75.27 -1.75 69.01
N PHE A 12 -74.22 -1.30 68.29
CA PHE A 12 -72.84 -1.85 68.40
C PHE A 12 -71.74 -0.98 67.69
N SER A 13 -70.72 -0.63 68.49
CA SER A 13 -69.27 -0.32 68.31
C SER A 13 -68.65 0.32 67.03
N PRO A 14 -67.67 1.24 67.16
CA PRO A 14 -66.75 1.61 66.09
C PRO A 14 -65.49 0.71 66.10
N LEU A 15 -64.97 0.35 64.92
CA LEU A 15 -63.67 -0.31 64.74
C LEU A 15 -62.81 0.61 63.86
N PHE A 16 -61.67 1.05 64.38
CA PHE A 16 -60.64 1.76 63.62
C PHE A 16 -59.95 0.77 62.67
N LEU A 17 -60.02 1.02 61.36
CA LEU A 17 -59.25 0.30 60.34
C LEU A 17 -58.32 1.30 59.66
N ALA A 18 -57.01 1.14 59.88
CA ALA A 18 -55.98 1.90 59.19
C ALA A 18 -56.01 1.57 57.70
N GLY A 19 -56.30 2.57 56.86
CA GLY A 19 -56.27 2.44 55.41
C GLY A 19 -54.83 2.28 54.91
N LEU A 20 -54.53 1.10 54.39
CA LEU A 20 -53.31 0.81 53.64
C LEU A 20 -53.44 1.48 52.25
N LEU A 21 -52.65 2.53 52.01
CA LEU A 21 -52.55 3.18 50.71
C LEU A 21 -51.76 2.27 49.77
N ILE A 22 -52.44 1.49 48.91
CA ILE A 22 -51.77 0.77 47.82
C ILE A 22 -51.53 1.77 46.69
N LEU A 23 -50.30 2.29 46.62
CA LEU A 23 -49.81 3.09 45.51
C LEU A 23 -49.64 2.15 44.30
N THR A 24 -50.56 2.19 43.34
CA THR A 24 -50.42 1.46 42.08
C THR A 24 -49.36 2.17 41.23
N ALA A 25 -48.12 1.68 41.26
CA ALA A 25 -47.09 2.13 40.32
C ALA A 25 -47.45 1.62 38.92
N VAL A 26 -47.85 2.53 38.03
CA VAL A 26 -47.97 2.25 36.60
C VAL A 26 -46.54 2.19 36.06
N LEU A 27 -46.01 0.99 35.82
CA LEU A 27 -44.71 0.80 35.21
C LEU A 27 -44.83 1.15 33.71
N PHE A 28 -44.43 2.36 33.33
CA PHE A 28 -44.29 2.71 31.91
C PHE A 28 -43.05 2.01 31.36
N ALA A 29 -43.23 1.04 30.47
CA ALA A 29 -42.12 0.43 29.74
C ALA A 29 -41.32 1.53 29.01
N VAL A 30 -40.00 1.54 29.21
CA VAL A 30 -39.12 2.47 28.48
C VAL A 30 -39.14 2.04 27.01
N PRO A 31 -39.42 2.94 26.06
CA PRO A 31 -39.38 2.60 24.65
C PRO A 31 -37.96 2.17 24.25
N PRO A 32 -37.78 1.14 23.41
CA PRO A 32 -36.46 0.71 22.94
C PRO A 32 -35.77 1.82 22.14
N PRO A 33 -34.45 1.71 21.92
CA PRO A 33 -33.76 2.57 20.96
C PRO A 33 -34.31 2.38 19.55
N VAL A 34 -33.84 3.23 18.63
CA VAL A 34 -34.06 3.10 17.18
C VAL A 34 -32.69 2.95 16.54
N ALA A 35 -32.45 1.83 15.86
CA ALA A 35 -31.27 1.61 15.04
C ALA A 35 -31.41 2.30 13.69
N ASP A 36 -30.29 2.79 13.15
CA ASP A 36 -30.15 3.31 11.79
C ASP A 36 -28.79 2.82 11.27
N ALA A 37 -28.81 1.85 10.36
CA ALA A 37 -27.64 1.24 9.76
C ALA A 37 -27.06 2.06 8.59
N GLY A 38 -27.69 3.18 8.24
CA GLY A 38 -27.37 3.96 7.06
C GLY A 38 -27.97 3.38 5.77
N PRO A 39 -27.67 4.00 4.61
CA PRO A 39 -28.23 3.58 3.33
C PRO A 39 -27.60 2.27 2.81
N ASP A 40 -28.33 1.59 1.93
CA ASP A 40 -27.78 0.52 1.09
C ASP A 40 -26.59 1.02 0.27
N GLN A 41 -25.58 0.17 0.06
CA GLN A 41 -24.35 0.51 -0.67
C GLN A 41 -24.06 -0.50 -1.77
N THR A 42 -23.40 -0.06 -2.85
CA THR A 42 -22.91 -0.92 -3.94
C THR A 42 -21.42 -0.69 -4.07
N VAL A 43 -20.65 -1.78 -4.00
CA VAL A 43 -19.18 -1.76 -3.99
C VAL A 43 -18.63 -2.94 -4.78
N ASN A 44 -17.33 -2.91 -5.07
CA ASN A 44 -16.62 -4.05 -5.65
C ASN A 44 -16.06 -4.98 -4.57
N VAL A 45 -15.69 -6.20 -4.98
CA VAL A 45 -14.91 -7.10 -4.12
C VAL A 45 -13.66 -6.38 -3.60
N ASP A 46 -13.35 -6.58 -2.32
CA ASP A 46 -12.25 -5.99 -1.56
C ASP A 46 -12.27 -4.45 -1.37
N GLU A 47 -13.28 -3.76 -1.90
CA GLU A 47 -13.49 -2.33 -1.64
C GLU A 47 -13.90 -2.11 -0.17
N VAL A 48 -13.25 -1.17 0.49
CA VAL A 48 -13.51 -0.83 1.90
C VAL A 48 -14.82 -0.03 2.00
N VAL A 49 -15.82 -0.64 2.62
CA VAL A 49 -17.11 -0.02 2.94
C VAL A 49 -17.04 0.65 4.30
N THR A 50 -17.49 1.90 4.41
CA THR A 50 -17.71 2.56 5.71
C THR A 50 -19.15 2.40 6.16
N PHE A 51 -19.32 1.93 7.39
CA PHE A 51 -20.61 1.78 8.05
C PHE A 51 -20.73 2.82 9.15
N ASP A 52 -21.82 3.60 9.14
CA ASP A 52 -22.03 4.71 10.07
C ASP A 52 -23.40 4.57 10.75
N GLY A 53 -23.38 4.14 12.01
CA GLY A 53 -24.56 3.99 12.84
C GLY A 53 -24.96 5.26 13.60
N SER A 54 -24.31 6.41 13.34
CA SER A 54 -24.52 7.65 14.10
C SER A 54 -25.94 8.22 14.01
N GLY A 55 -26.76 7.78 13.05
CA GLY A 55 -28.19 8.09 12.96
C GLY A 55 -29.05 7.43 14.06
N SER A 56 -28.53 6.40 14.73
CA SER A 56 -29.24 5.67 15.78
C SER A 56 -29.48 6.52 17.03
N TYR A 57 -30.64 6.35 17.68
CA TYR A 57 -31.00 7.17 18.85
C TYR A 57 -31.90 6.46 19.86
N ALA A 58 -31.78 6.84 21.14
CA ALA A 58 -32.69 6.41 22.20
C ALA A 58 -33.74 7.49 22.49
N LYS A 59 -35.03 7.12 22.50
CA LYS A 59 -36.12 8.04 22.89
C LYS A 59 -36.04 8.45 24.36
N LYS A 60 -35.46 7.60 25.20
CA LYS A 60 -35.11 7.86 26.60
C LYS A 60 -33.80 7.15 26.94
N GLY A 61 -32.83 7.85 27.51
CA GLY A 61 -31.49 7.31 27.77
C GLY A 61 -30.50 7.64 26.66
N THR A 62 -29.40 6.89 26.59
CA THR A 62 -28.35 7.03 25.55
C THR A 62 -28.02 5.67 24.97
N ILE A 63 -27.58 5.61 23.71
CA ILE A 63 -27.00 4.39 23.14
C ILE A 63 -25.67 4.12 23.84
N VAL A 64 -25.44 2.87 24.24
CA VAL A 64 -24.24 2.43 24.97
C VAL A 64 -23.42 1.38 24.22
N SER A 65 -23.97 0.76 23.17
CA SER A 65 -23.22 -0.14 22.28
C SER A 65 -23.76 -0.14 20.85
N TYR A 66 -22.86 -0.44 19.91
CA TYR A 66 -23.10 -0.62 18.48
C TYR A 66 -22.37 -1.89 18.05
N GLU A 67 -23.10 -2.89 17.57
CA GLU A 67 -22.55 -4.15 17.10
C GLU A 67 -22.99 -4.39 15.65
N TRP A 68 -22.02 -4.69 14.78
CA TRP A 68 -22.22 -4.94 13.37
C TRP A 68 -22.01 -6.41 13.05
N ASN A 69 -22.92 -6.99 12.27
CA ASN A 69 -22.74 -8.26 11.59
C ASN A 69 -22.84 -8.04 10.09
N PHE A 70 -21.76 -8.27 9.35
CA PHE A 70 -21.68 -7.92 7.93
C PHE A 70 -22.38 -8.91 7.00
N GLY A 71 -22.86 -10.05 7.52
CA GLY A 71 -23.55 -11.07 6.73
C GLY A 71 -22.64 -12.05 5.98
N ASP A 72 -21.31 -11.92 6.14
CA ASP A 72 -20.28 -12.78 5.55
C ASP A 72 -19.55 -13.66 6.60
N GLY A 73 -19.97 -13.60 7.86
CA GLY A 73 -19.35 -14.27 9.01
C GLY A 73 -18.45 -13.37 9.85
N ASN A 74 -18.17 -12.14 9.41
CA ASN A 74 -17.40 -11.15 10.15
C ASN A 74 -18.31 -10.20 10.96
N THR A 75 -17.76 -9.65 12.04
CA THR A 75 -18.44 -8.71 12.95
C THR A 75 -17.51 -7.60 13.40
N ALA A 76 -18.05 -6.43 13.75
CA ALA A 76 -17.29 -5.33 14.35
C ALA A 76 -18.11 -4.59 15.41
N SER A 77 -17.44 -3.87 16.31
CA SER A 77 -18.11 -3.05 17.33
C SER A 77 -17.66 -1.59 17.22
N GLY A 78 -18.60 -0.67 17.22
CA GLY A 78 -18.31 0.76 17.07
C GLY A 78 -19.41 1.52 16.34
N MET A 79 -19.53 2.82 16.64
CA MET A 79 -20.51 3.69 15.98
C MET A 79 -20.21 3.86 14.49
N ILE A 80 -18.93 4.00 14.13
CA ILE A 80 -18.43 4.03 12.76
C ILE A 80 -17.37 2.94 12.64
N VAL A 81 -17.52 2.05 11.66
CA VAL A 81 -16.59 0.94 11.38
C VAL A 81 -16.38 0.79 9.88
N THR A 82 -15.35 0.03 9.49
CA THR A 82 -15.07 -0.28 8.09
C THR A 82 -14.97 -1.79 7.88
N HIS A 83 -15.41 -2.28 6.72
CA HIS A 83 -15.31 -3.69 6.33
C HIS A 83 -15.23 -3.85 4.81
N ALA A 84 -14.58 -4.92 4.33
CA ALA A 84 -14.45 -5.24 2.91
C ALA A 84 -14.91 -6.68 2.65
N TYR A 85 -15.66 -6.89 1.57
CA TYR A 85 -16.22 -8.19 1.21
C TYR A 85 -15.32 -8.91 0.20
N THR A 86 -14.91 -10.13 0.52
CA THR A 86 -13.96 -10.94 -0.28
C THR A 86 -14.63 -11.81 -1.34
N SER A 87 -15.95 -11.69 -1.53
CA SER A 87 -16.70 -12.47 -2.50
C SER A 87 -17.88 -11.65 -3.02
N GLU A 88 -18.27 -11.93 -4.27
CA GLU A 88 -19.45 -11.33 -4.87
C GLU A 88 -20.72 -11.81 -4.17
N GLY A 89 -21.71 -10.92 -4.08
CA GLY A 89 -23.00 -11.26 -3.52
C GLY A 89 -23.74 -10.08 -2.95
N THR A 90 -24.92 -10.36 -2.42
CA THR A 90 -25.69 -9.40 -1.64
C THR A 90 -25.60 -9.79 -0.18
N TYR A 91 -25.09 -8.88 0.64
CA TYR A 91 -24.91 -9.05 2.07
C TYR A 91 -25.87 -8.15 2.84
N SER A 92 -26.39 -8.66 3.95
CA SER A 92 -27.21 -7.88 4.89
C SER A 92 -26.34 -7.48 6.08
N ALA A 93 -25.83 -6.25 6.06
CA ALA A 93 -25.09 -5.70 7.18
C ALA A 93 -26.09 -5.23 8.25
N VAL A 94 -26.14 -5.94 9.37
CA VAL A 94 -27.07 -5.67 10.46
C VAL A 94 -26.35 -4.91 11.57
N LEU A 95 -26.88 -3.75 11.94
CA LEU A 95 -26.49 -3.00 13.13
C LEU A 95 -27.45 -3.31 14.27
N THR A 96 -26.93 -3.80 15.38
CA THR A 96 -27.63 -3.90 16.67
C THR A 96 -27.17 -2.78 17.60
N VAL A 97 -28.10 -1.97 18.10
CA VAL A 97 -27.81 -0.96 19.14
C VAL A 97 -28.43 -1.32 20.47
N THR A 98 -27.74 -1.03 21.58
CA THR A 98 -28.28 -1.18 22.94
C THR A 98 -28.28 0.15 23.67
N ASP A 99 -29.36 0.48 24.37
CA ASP A 99 -29.47 1.68 25.19
C ASP A 99 -29.07 1.48 26.67
N SER A 100 -28.93 2.59 27.40
CA SER A 100 -28.58 2.59 28.82
C SER A 100 -29.61 1.92 29.74
N ASN A 101 -30.80 1.59 29.23
CA ASN A 101 -31.85 0.87 29.96
C ASN A 101 -31.89 -0.62 29.60
N GLY A 102 -30.96 -1.09 28.73
CA GLY A 102 -30.87 -2.45 28.25
C GLY A 102 -31.85 -2.79 27.13
N GLY A 103 -32.51 -1.79 26.53
CA GLY A 103 -33.33 -1.98 25.34
C GLY A 103 -32.46 -2.12 24.09
N THR A 104 -32.89 -2.95 23.14
CA THR A 104 -32.18 -3.17 21.88
C THR A 104 -33.08 -2.91 20.68
N ASP A 105 -32.47 -2.57 19.55
CA ASP A 105 -33.10 -2.48 18.24
C ASP A 105 -32.07 -2.81 17.15
N ASP A 106 -32.55 -3.23 15.98
CA ASP A 106 -31.74 -3.65 14.84
C ASP A 106 -32.18 -2.95 13.56
N ASP A 107 -31.22 -2.55 12.73
CA ASP A 107 -31.48 -2.06 11.37
C ASP A 107 -30.50 -2.70 10.36
N THR A 108 -30.87 -2.73 9.09
CA THR A 108 -30.11 -3.44 8.04
C THR A 108 -29.79 -2.51 6.87
N ALA A 109 -28.51 -2.43 6.52
CA ALA A 109 -28.05 -1.90 5.24
C ALA A 109 -27.74 -3.07 4.29
N VAL A 110 -28.29 -3.03 3.07
CA VAL A 110 -27.98 -4.01 2.02
C VAL A 110 -26.72 -3.58 1.29
N ILE A 111 -25.74 -4.47 1.26
CA ILE A 111 -24.49 -4.27 0.52
C ILE A 111 -24.49 -5.17 -0.71
N THR A 112 -24.46 -4.57 -1.89
CA THR A 112 -24.33 -5.30 -3.16
C THR A 112 -22.88 -5.27 -3.60
N VAL A 113 -22.24 -6.43 -3.60
CA VAL A 113 -20.85 -6.63 -4.00
C VAL A 113 -20.82 -7.25 -5.39
N GLY A 114 -20.44 -6.46 -6.37
CA GLY A 114 -20.33 -6.90 -7.77
C GLY A 114 -19.01 -7.62 -8.05
N SER A 115 -18.98 -8.40 -9.14
CA SER A 115 -17.72 -8.74 -9.82
C SER A 115 -17.03 -7.44 -10.14
N GLY A 116 -15.72 -7.35 -9.88
CA GLY A 116 -14.92 -6.23 -10.39
C GLY A 116 -14.86 -6.30 -11.91
N GLY A 117 -15.96 -6.02 -12.60
CA GLY A 117 -16.18 -6.10 -14.04
C GLY A 117 -17.07 -4.93 -14.51
N GLY A 118 -16.96 -3.80 -13.82
CA GLY A 118 -17.40 -2.51 -14.35
C GLY A 118 -16.42 -1.98 -15.38
N THR A 119 -16.82 -0.92 -16.08
CA THR A 119 -15.90 -0.09 -16.85
C THR A 119 -15.38 1.02 -15.94
N GLU A 120 -14.07 1.20 -15.86
CA GLU A 120 -13.48 2.36 -15.17
C GLU A 120 -13.88 3.69 -15.87
N PRO A 121 -13.82 4.85 -15.19
CA PRO A 121 -14.19 6.13 -15.78
C PRO A 121 -13.36 6.44 -17.03
N ASP A 122 -14.00 7.00 -18.07
CA ASP A 122 -13.28 7.55 -19.22
C ASP A 122 -12.31 8.66 -18.75
N PRO A 123 -10.99 8.53 -19.01
CA PRO A 123 -10.00 9.56 -18.70
C PRO A 123 -10.22 10.88 -19.44
N GLY A 124 -11.06 10.89 -20.47
CA GLY A 124 -11.35 12.03 -21.30
C GLY A 124 -10.26 12.29 -22.34
N SER A 125 -10.08 13.55 -22.73
CA SER A 125 -9.19 13.90 -23.84
C SER A 125 -7.73 13.99 -23.42
N VAL A 126 -6.86 13.35 -24.21
CA VAL A 126 -5.39 13.48 -24.09
C VAL A 126 -4.98 14.96 -24.12
N PRO A 127 -4.14 15.43 -23.17
CA PRO A 127 -3.62 16.79 -23.18
C PRO A 127 -2.87 17.10 -24.48
N LYS A 128 -3.10 18.30 -25.04
CA LYS A 128 -2.48 18.69 -26.30
C LYS A 128 -0.96 18.60 -26.23
N GLY A 129 -0.39 17.79 -27.13
CA GLY A 129 1.05 17.58 -27.26
C GLY A 129 1.64 16.52 -26.33
N MET A 130 0.82 15.88 -25.48
CA MET A 130 1.25 14.70 -24.72
C MET A 130 1.37 13.52 -25.68
N ARG A 131 2.43 12.72 -25.51
CA ARG A 131 2.60 11.48 -26.27
C ARG A 131 2.00 10.34 -25.45
N VAL A 132 1.08 9.62 -26.08
CA VAL A 132 0.35 8.48 -25.51
C VAL A 132 0.34 7.38 -26.56
N TYR A 133 0.62 6.16 -26.13
CA TYR A 133 0.60 4.96 -26.98
C TYR A 133 -0.30 3.92 -26.32
N VAL A 134 -1.18 3.30 -27.10
CA VAL A 134 -2.18 2.35 -26.60
C VAL A 134 -2.18 1.14 -27.52
N THR A 135 -2.09 -0.04 -26.93
CA THR A 135 -2.25 -1.34 -27.60
C THR A 135 -3.23 -2.19 -26.79
N GLY A 136 -4.19 -2.84 -27.45
CA GLY A 136 -5.22 -3.67 -26.82
C GLY A 136 -6.62 -3.07 -26.88
N ASN A 137 -7.46 -3.44 -25.92
CA ASN A 137 -8.85 -2.98 -25.84
C ASN A 137 -8.92 -1.47 -25.55
N PRO A 138 -9.75 -0.68 -26.26
CA PRO A 138 -9.94 0.74 -25.94
C PRO A 138 -10.84 1.01 -24.72
N ASP A 139 -11.64 0.03 -24.31
CA ASP A 139 -12.51 0.15 -23.13
C ASP A 139 -11.74 -0.25 -21.88
N TRP A 140 -11.85 0.54 -20.81
CA TRP A 140 -11.23 0.21 -19.53
C TRP A 140 -12.02 -0.87 -18.79
N VAL A 141 -11.32 -1.81 -18.20
CA VAL A 141 -11.90 -2.92 -17.44
C VAL A 141 -11.49 -2.85 -15.99
N VAL A 142 -12.40 -3.23 -15.09
CA VAL A 142 -12.02 -3.60 -13.73
C VAL A 142 -11.72 -5.09 -13.74
N THR A 143 -10.76 -5.54 -12.93
CA THR A 143 -10.55 -6.97 -12.63
C THR A 143 -10.26 -7.18 -11.14
N SER A 144 -10.33 -8.45 -10.70
CA SER A 144 -9.75 -8.87 -9.41
C SER A 144 -8.24 -9.00 -9.56
N HIS A 145 -7.56 -7.86 -9.53
CA HIS A 145 -6.11 -7.75 -9.61
C HIS A 145 -5.45 -8.02 -8.26
N GLN A 146 -4.12 -8.09 -8.23
CA GLN A 146 -3.34 -8.43 -7.05
C GLN A 146 -2.27 -7.39 -6.77
N ALA A 147 -2.02 -7.13 -5.49
CA ALA A 147 -0.91 -6.30 -5.06
C ALA A 147 0.46 -6.96 -5.35
N GLY A 148 1.48 -6.10 -5.43
CA GLY A 148 2.87 -6.52 -5.43
C GLY A 148 3.79 -5.47 -6.04
N THR A 149 5.09 -5.67 -5.85
CA THR A 149 6.10 -4.78 -6.41
C THR A 149 7.12 -5.52 -7.26
N VAL A 150 7.64 -4.85 -8.29
CA VAL A 150 8.78 -5.34 -9.07
C VAL A 150 9.91 -4.32 -9.06
N HIS A 151 11.07 -4.72 -8.55
CA HIS A 151 12.29 -3.93 -8.55
C HIS A 151 13.28 -4.57 -9.53
N MET A 152 13.44 -3.97 -10.72
CA MET A 152 14.31 -4.48 -11.79
C MET A 152 15.58 -3.63 -11.94
N GLY A 153 16.75 -4.28 -12.01
CA GLY A 153 18.05 -3.59 -11.99
C GLY A 153 18.43 -2.85 -13.27
N GLY A 154 17.63 -2.94 -14.34
CA GLY A 154 17.91 -2.30 -15.63
C GLY A 154 18.64 -3.22 -16.60
N GLY A 155 19.20 -2.65 -17.66
CA GLY A 155 19.74 -3.43 -18.78
C GLY A 155 18.59 -4.00 -19.62
N PRO A 156 18.69 -5.24 -20.13
CA PRO A 156 17.55 -5.91 -20.74
C PRO A 156 16.45 -6.18 -19.71
N GLU A 157 15.18 -6.04 -20.12
CA GLU A 157 14.06 -6.44 -19.28
C GLU A 157 14.10 -7.93 -18.93
N CYS A 158 13.83 -8.26 -17.67
CA CYS A 158 13.55 -9.65 -17.28
C CYS A 158 12.09 -9.98 -17.61
N ASP A 159 11.90 -10.71 -18.71
CA ASP A 159 10.59 -11.12 -19.22
C ASP A 159 9.77 -11.87 -18.17
N GLU A 160 10.40 -12.75 -17.37
CA GLU A 160 9.71 -13.55 -16.36
C GLU A 160 9.20 -12.69 -15.20
N ALA A 161 9.96 -11.65 -14.81
CA ALA A 161 9.50 -10.68 -13.82
C ALA A 161 8.36 -9.80 -14.37
N MET A 162 8.44 -9.42 -15.65
CA MET A 162 7.35 -8.68 -16.30
C MET A 162 6.09 -9.56 -16.41
N ALA A 163 6.21 -10.83 -16.78
CA ALA A 163 5.11 -11.79 -16.80
C ALA A 163 4.48 -12.00 -15.42
N TRP A 164 5.30 -12.00 -14.37
CA TRP A 164 4.82 -12.04 -12.99
C TRP A 164 4.02 -10.79 -12.62
N LEU A 165 4.39 -9.62 -13.15
CA LEU A 165 3.66 -8.37 -12.95
C LEU A 165 2.37 -8.34 -13.77
N THR A 166 2.39 -8.70 -15.06
CA THR A 166 1.17 -8.71 -15.88
C THR A 166 0.14 -9.71 -15.37
N ALA A 167 0.57 -10.87 -14.85
CA ALA A 167 -0.34 -11.84 -14.23
C ALA A 167 -1.15 -11.25 -13.06
N ARG A 168 -0.64 -10.21 -12.38
CA ARG A 168 -1.36 -9.53 -11.29
C ARG A 168 -2.49 -8.67 -11.76
N THR A 169 -2.48 -8.24 -13.02
CA THR A 169 -3.63 -7.55 -13.59
C THR A 169 -4.84 -8.45 -13.72
N ASN A 170 -4.66 -9.79 -13.67
CA ASN A 170 -5.70 -10.76 -13.93
C ASN A 170 -6.45 -10.49 -15.25
N GLY A 171 -5.69 -10.09 -16.29
CA GLY A 171 -6.24 -9.70 -17.59
C GLY A 171 -6.83 -8.29 -17.62
N GLY A 172 -6.36 -7.37 -16.78
CA GLY A 172 -6.80 -5.98 -16.70
C GLY A 172 -5.90 -5.01 -17.47
N ASP A 173 -6.09 -3.72 -17.24
CA ASP A 173 -5.35 -2.65 -17.90
C ASP A 173 -3.98 -2.41 -17.27
N PHE A 174 -2.97 -2.22 -18.12
CA PHE A 174 -1.60 -2.00 -17.70
C PHE A 174 -1.13 -0.62 -18.12
N VAL A 175 -0.56 0.15 -17.19
CA VAL A 175 -0.04 1.49 -17.49
C VAL A 175 1.47 1.52 -17.39
N VAL A 176 2.10 2.19 -18.35
CA VAL A 176 3.53 2.50 -18.33
C VAL A 176 3.69 4.01 -18.25
N ILE A 177 4.46 4.51 -17.29
CA ILE A 177 4.80 5.93 -17.18
C ILE A 177 6.30 6.17 -17.38
N ARG A 178 6.63 7.28 -18.04
CA ARG A 178 8.01 7.67 -18.38
C ARG A 178 8.11 9.18 -18.68
N THR A 179 9.31 9.74 -18.71
CA THR A 179 9.56 11.16 -19.02
C THR A 179 10.21 11.38 -20.39
N ASP A 180 10.86 10.36 -20.95
CA ASP A 180 11.63 10.51 -22.18
C ASP A 180 11.29 9.43 -23.24
N ARG A 181 12.06 9.37 -24.33
CA ARG A 181 12.10 8.31 -25.37
C ARG A 181 10.72 7.92 -25.96
N SER A 182 10.67 6.82 -26.71
CA SER A 182 9.47 6.32 -27.39
C SER A 182 8.98 4.98 -26.82
N ASP A 183 7.98 4.47 -27.53
CA ASP A 183 6.92 3.49 -27.33
C ASP A 183 7.33 2.02 -27.39
N GLY A 184 8.41 1.62 -26.71
CA GLY A 184 8.83 0.22 -26.70
C GLY A 184 7.96 -0.72 -25.85
N TYR A 185 7.34 -0.22 -24.78
CA TYR A 185 6.75 -1.08 -23.76
C TYR A 185 5.36 -1.61 -24.10
N GLN A 186 4.46 -0.82 -24.69
CA GLN A 186 3.08 -1.26 -24.90
C GLN A 186 3.01 -2.49 -25.83
N ASP A 187 3.81 -2.52 -26.90
CA ASP A 187 3.83 -3.65 -27.81
C ASP A 187 4.60 -4.84 -27.26
N TYR A 188 5.66 -4.60 -26.49
CA TYR A 188 6.40 -5.66 -25.79
C TYR A 188 5.51 -6.33 -24.73
N ILE A 189 4.90 -5.56 -23.83
CA ILE A 189 4.03 -6.08 -22.77
C ILE A 189 2.80 -6.75 -23.37
N TYR A 190 2.13 -6.13 -24.34
CA TYR A 190 0.91 -6.70 -24.91
C TYR A 190 1.18 -7.95 -25.77
N ASN A 191 2.13 -7.88 -26.71
CA ASN A 191 2.31 -8.94 -27.71
C ASN A 191 3.31 -10.03 -27.30
N GLN A 192 4.32 -9.71 -26.48
CA GLN A 192 5.38 -10.66 -26.13
C GLN A 192 5.16 -11.28 -24.74
N ILE A 193 4.80 -10.46 -23.74
CA ILE A 193 4.52 -10.94 -22.39
C ILE A 193 3.07 -11.43 -22.26
N GLY A 194 2.10 -10.59 -22.66
CA GLY A 194 0.68 -10.87 -22.59
C GLY A 194 0.10 -10.90 -21.18
N GLY A 195 -1.15 -11.34 -21.07
CA GLY A 195 -1.86 -11.46 -19.79
C GLY A 195 -2.57 -10.19 -19.32
N VAL A 196 -2.76 -9.21 -20.20
CA VAL A 196 -3.40 -7.90 -19.96
C VAL A 196 -4.47 -7.61 -21.01
N ASP A 197 -5.44 -6.76 -20.71
CA ASP A 197 -6.49 -6.31 -21.64
C ASP A 197 -6.00 -5.20 -22.58
N SER A 198 -5.27 -4.25 -22.01
CA SER A 198 -4.65 -3.15 -22.74
C SER A 198 -3.34 -2.70 -22.09
N VAL A 199 -2.53 -1.98 -22.85
CA VAL A 199 -1.34 -1.29 -22.33
C VAL A 199 -1.33 0.16 -22.78
N HIS A 200 -1.28 1.08 -21.81
CA HIS A 200 -1.23 2.53 -22.02
C HIS A 200 0.13 3.08 -21.59
N THR A 201 0.92 3.58 -22.54
CA THR A 201 2.19 4.26 -22.25
C THR A 201 2.03 5.77 -22.29
N LEU A 202 2.29 6.44 -21.16
CA LEU A 202 2.23 7.88 -20.99
C LEU A 202 3.64 8.50 -20.91
N VAL A 203 3.92 9.49 -21.76
CA VAL A 203 5.11 10.34 -21.61
C VAL A 203 4.74 11.60 -20.84
N ILE A 204 5.10 11.65 -19.56
CA ILE A 204 4.74 12.70 -18.60
C ILE A 204 5.98 13.54 -18.27
N ASN A 205 6.36 14.43 -19.20
CA ASN A 205 7.66 15.13 -19.16
C ASN A 205 7.57 16.63 -18.83
N LYS A 206 6.51 17.01 -18.13
CA LYS A 206 6.32 18.34 -17.56
C LYS A 206 5.20 18.29 -16.52
N VAL A 207 5.26 19.21 -15.56
CA VAL A 207 4.28 19.35 -14.48
C VAL A 207 2.83 19.50 -14.97
N ASP A 208 2.61 20.21 -16.09
CA ASP A 208 1.26 20.34 -16.68
C ASP A 208 0.67 18.99 -17.11
N PHE A 209 1.49 18.07 -17.64
CA PHE A 209 1.03 16.74 -18.00
C PHE A 209 0.84 15.88 -16.76
N ALA A 210 1.68 16.03 -15.75
CA ALA A 210 1.54 15.32 -14.49
C ALA A 210 0.27 15.75 -13.72
N ASN A 211 -0.17 16.99 -13.87
CA ASN A 211 -1.40 17.52 -13.26
C ASN A 211 -2.64 17.47 -14.16
N ALA A 212 -2.56 16.86 -15.34
CA ALA A 212 -3.72 16.70 -16.19
C ALA A 212 -4.69 15.64 -15.62
N THR A 213 -6.00 15.93 -15.64
CA THR A 213 -7.05 14.96 -15.24
C THR A 213 -6.95 13.65 -16.02
N TYR A 214 -6.63 13.73 -17.31
CA TYR A 214 -6.39 12.55 -18.14
C TYR A 214 -5.29 11.64 -17.57
N THR A 215 -4.14 12.21 -17.21
CA THR A 215 -3.00 11.47 -16.67
C THR A 215 -3.34 10.81 -15.35
N GLU A 216 -3.96 11.58 -14.44
CA GLU A 216 -4.41 11.10 -13.14
C GLU A 216 -5.35 9.90 -13.32
N GLN A 217 -6.35 10.03 -14.19
CA GLN A 217 -7.38 8.99 -14.37
C GLN A 217 -6.81 7.74 -15.05
N VAL A 218 -5.98 7.89 -16.09
CA VAL A 218 -5.32 6.73 -16.73
C VAL A 218 -4.53 5.93 -15.70
N ILE A 219 -3.75 6.60 -14.84
CA ILE A 219 -3.00 5.90 -13.79
C ILE A 219 -3.97 5.22 -12.83
N LYS A 220 -4.99 5.90 -12.31
CA LYS A 220 -5.95 5.30 -11.35
C LYS A 220 -6.74 4.13 -11.92
N ASN A 221 -7.00 4.11 -13.23
CA ASN A 221 -7.71 3.01 -13.89
C ASN A 221 -6.86 1.74 -14.00
N ALA A 222 -5.53 1.81 -13.90
CA ALA A 222 -4.68 0.65 -14.10
C ALA A 222 -4.86 -0.44 -13.03
N GLU A 223 -4.72 -1.71 -13.44
CA GLU A 223 -4.57 -2.86 -12.55
C GLU A 223 -3.10 -3.18 -12.26
N ALA A 224 -2.18 -2.65 -13.08
CA ALA A 224 -0.76 -2.60 -12.77
C ALA A 224 -0.08 -1.38 -13.41
N LEU A 225 0.93 -0.85 -12.73
CA LEU A 225 1.74 0.27 -13.17
C LEU A 225 3.22 -0.14 -13.35
N TRP A 226 3.84 0.32 -14.43
CA TRP A 226 5.27 0.20 -14.68
C TRP A 226 5.93 1.57 -14.86
N ILE A 227 7.00 1.81 -14.10
CA ILE A 227 7.83 3.00 -14.21
C ILE A 227 9.09 2.64 -14.99
N ALA A 228 9.19 3.17 -16.21
CA ALA A 228 10.29 2.83 -17.10
C ALA A 228 11.66 3.32 -16.59
N GLY A 229 12.74 2.85 -17.21
CA GLY A 229 14.05 3.48 -17.07
C GLY A 229 14.09 4.88 -17.69
N GLY A 230 15.05 5.70 -17.27
CA GLY A 230 15.13 7.12 -17.61
C GLY A 230 16.12 7.83 -16.69
N ASP A 231 15.76 9.05 -16.30
CA ASP A 231 16.46 9.83 -15.28
C ASP A 231 15.52 10.03 -14.09
N GLN A 232 15.91 9.56 -12.90
CA GLN A 232 15.09 9.69 -11.69
C GLN A 232 14.92 11.15 -11.25
N LYS A 233 15.82 12.06 -11.67
CA LYS A 233 15.66 13.50 -11.45
C LYS A 233 14.48 14.04 -12.24
N ASP A 234 14.30 13.62 -13.49
CA ASP A 234 13.14 14.03 -14.28
C ASP A 234 11.84 13.53 -13.65
N TYR A 235 11.83 12.31 -13.09
CA TYR A 235 10.68 11.80 -12.35
C TYR A 235 10.34 12.68 -11.16
N TYR A 236 11.33 13.03 -10.35
CA TYR A 236 11.11 13.95 -9.24
C TYR A 236 10.63 15.33 -9.71
N ASP A 237 11.36 15.97 -10.63
CA ASP A 237 11.09 17.34 -11.07
C ASP A 237 9.70 17.50 -11.72
N PHE A 238 9.20 16.46 -12.38
CA PHE A 238 7.91 16.51 -13.07
C PHE A 238 6.75 15.92 -12.26
N TRP A 239 6.98 14.97 -11.36
CA TRP A 239 5.89 14.21 -10.71
C TRP A 239 5.73 14.47 -9.22
N ASN A 240 6.77 14.94 -8.51
CA ASN A 240 6.67 15.30 -7.09
C ASN A 240 5.70 16.48 -6.89
N ASP A 241 4.84 16.38 -5.87
CA ASP A 241 3.75 17.31 -5.56
C ASP A 241 2.77 17.50 -6.74
N THR A 242 2.49 16.42 -7.47
CA THR A 242 1.52 16.43 -8.58
C THR A 242 0.49 15.31 -8.47
N LYS A 243 -0.54 15.37 -9.33
CA LYS A 243 -1.54 14.31 -9.42
C LYS A 243 -1.00 12.94 -9.86
N VAL A 244 0.17 12.88 -10.49
CA VAL A 244 0.82 11.59 -10.78
C VAL A 244 1.22 10.90 -9.49
N GLU A 245 1.91 11.61 -8.59
CA GLU A 245 2.29 11.07 -7.29
C GLU A 245 1.06 10.59 -6.51
N SER A 246 0.01 11.42 -6.41
CA SER A 246 -1.22 11.03 -5.71
C SER A 246 -1.97 9.88 -6.40
N ALA A 247 -1.86 9.72 -7.72
CA ALA A 247 -2.47 8.60 -8.45
C ALA A 247 -1.70 7.30 -8.23
N ILE A 248 -0.36 7.36 -8.15
CA ILE A 248 0.48 6.20 -7.79
C ILE A 248 0.17 5.77 -6.36
N ASP A 249 0.09 6.72 -5.42
CA ASP A 249 -0.29 6.43 -4.04
C ASP A 249 -1.68 5.78 -3.95
N TYR A 250 -2.66 6.30 -4.68
CA TYR A 250 -3.98 5.68 -4.79
C TYR A 250 -3.90 4.24 -5.30
N LEU A 251 -3.17 3.98 -6.40
CA LEU A 251 -3.04 2.64 -6.95
C LEU A 251 -2.50 1.65 -5.91
N VAL A 252 -1.42 2.04 -5.22
CA VAL A 252 -0.70 1.16 -4.31
C VAL A 252 -1.45 0.96 -2.99
N ASN A 253 -1.96 2.05 -2.40
CA ASN A 253 -2.44 2.05 -1.01
C ASN A 253 -3.97 2.02 -0.89
N VAL A 254 -4.70 2.30 -1.98
CA VAL A 254 -6.18 2.28 -1.98
C VAL A 254 -6.71 1.19 -2.91
N LYS A 255 -6.26 1.17 -4.18
CA LYS A 255 -6.68 0.15 -5.15
C LYS A 255 -6.00 -1.20 -4.90
N ASN A 256 -4.84 -1.23 -4.24
CA ASN A 256 -3.98 -2.42 -4.05
C ASN A 256 -3.50 -3.03 -5.37
N ALA A 257 -3.26 -2.18 -6.37
CA ALA A 257 -2.67 -2.55 -7.65
C ALA A 257 -1.16 -2.80 -7.55
N ALA A 258 -0.64 -3.59 -8.48
CA ALA A 258 0.79 -3.86 -8.55
C ALA A 258 1.57 -2.69 -9.17
N VAL A 259 2.77 -2.41 -8.67
CA VAL A 259 3.65 -1.39 -9.24
C VAL A 259 5.07 -1.91 -9.43
N GLY A 260 5.67 -1.66 -10.58
CA GLY A 260 7.05 -2.06 -10.85
C GLY A 260 7.87 -0.94 -11.46
N GLY A 261 9.18 -1.09 -11.44
CA GLY A 261 10.08 -0.16 -12.09
C GLY A 261 11.44 -0.76 -12.40
N THR A 262 12.10 -0.18 -13.39
CA THR A 262 13.45 -0.57 -13.81
C THR A 262 14.40 0.62 -13.83
N SER A 263 15.67 0.40 -13.48
CA SER A 263 16.69 1.46 -13.49
C SER A 263 16.26 2.69 -12.66
N ALA A 264 16.11 3.87 -13.27
CA ALA A 264 15.56 5.06 -12.62
C ALA A 264 14.15 4.84 -12.03
N GLY A 265 13.32 3.99 -12.64
CA GLY A 265 12.01 3.62 -12.11
C GLY A 265 12.13 2.74 -10.86
N LEU A 266 13.14 1.87 -10.76
CA LEU A 266 13.45 1.15 -9.52
C LEU A 266 13.89 2.12 -8.43
N ALA A 267 14.74 3.10 -8.79
CA ALA A 267 15.39 4.01 -7.85
C ALA A 267 14.43 4.87 -7.00
N ILE A 268 13.17 5.01 -7.43
CA ILE A 268 12.11 5.78 -6.75
C ILE A 268 11.04 4.89 -6.10
N LEU A 269 11.28 3.58 -6.02
CA LEU A 269 10.38 2.62 -5.34
C LEU A 269 10.89 2.24 -3.93
N GLY A 270 11.98 2.86 -3.49
CA GLY A 270 12.41 2.82 -2.09
C GLY A 270 11.61 3.79 -1.21
N GLN A 271 11.89 3.82 0.09
CA GLN A 271 11.45 4.93 0.94
C GLN A 271 12.43 6.11 0.88
N ILE A 272 13.69 5.84 0.54
CA ILE A 272 14.76 6.83 0.51
C ILE A 272 15.28 6.88 -0.92
N ASP A 273 15.16 8.06 -1.53
CA ASP A 273 15.51 8.24 -2.93
C ASP A 273 16.86 8.91 -3.10
N TYR A 274 17.63 8.39 -4.05
CA TYR A 274 18.81 9.04 -4.56
C TYR A 274 18.52 9.77 -5.87
N ILE A 275 18.43 11.11 -5.79
CA ILE A 275 18.00 11.98 -6.88
C ILE A 275 19.15 12.94 -7.21
N PRO A 276 20.16 12.49 -7.98
CA PRO A 276 21.31 13.32 -8.29
C PRO A 276 20.93 14.53 -9.16
N GLU A 277 21.48 15.70 -8.85
CA GLU A 277 21.32 16.92 -9.65
C GLU A 277 22.07 16.89 -11.00
N SER A 278 23.01 15.94 -11.16
CA SER A 278 23.79 15.75 -12.39
C SER A 278 24.23 14.28 -12.52
N TYR A 279 25.44 14.00 -12.98
CA TYR A 279 25.97 12.63 -12.95
C TYR A 279 25.93 12.08 -11.52
N GLY A 280 25.47 10.83 -11.38
CA GLY A 280 25.42 10.17 -10.08
C GLY A 280 26.82 9.92 -9.50
N VAL A 281 26.90 9.76 -8.19
CA VAL A 281 28.12 9.50 -7.43
C VAL A 281 28.62 8.08 -7.68
N TYR A 282 29.93 7.93 -7.82
CA TYR A 282 30.61 6.63 -7.87
C TYR A 282 30.86 6.09 -6.47
N SER A 283 31.00 4.76 -6.34
CA SER A 283 31.35 4.13 -5.05
C SER A 283 32.64 4.69 -4.47
N SER A 284 33.69 4.88 -5.29
CA SER A 284 34.94 5.46 -4.82
C SER A 284 34.80 6.87 -4.28
N GLU A 285 33.95 7.70 -4.89
CA GLU A 285 33.70 9.08 -4.44
C GLU A 285 32.92 9.07 -3.12
N ALA A 286 31.81 8.34 -3.07
CA ALA A 286 30.95 8.23 -1.89
C ALA A 286 31.70 7.65 -0.67
N LEU A 287 32.51 6.60 -0.87
CA LEU A 287 33.31 6.01 0.19
C LEU A 287 34.42 6.94 0.67
N SER A 288 35.02 7.74 -0.23
CA SER A 288 36.07 8.70 0.12
C SER A 288 35.57 9.96 0.83
N ASP A 289 34.31 10.35 0.57
CA ASP A 289 33.61 11.44 1.24
C ASP A 289 32.09 11.16 1.27
N PRO A 290 31.53 10.71 2.40
CA PRO A 290 30.10 10.43 2.53
C PRO A 290 29.19 11.66 2.33
N TYR A 291 29.76 12.86 2.24
CA TYR A 291 29.07 14.12 1.97
C TYR A 291 29.57 14.75 0.66
N HIS A 292 30.11 13.95 -0.26
CA HIS A 292 30.52 14.40 -1.59
C HIS A 292 29.40 15.21 -2.28
N GLU A 293 29.76 16.17 -3.13
CA GLU A 293 28.77 17.07 -3.77
C GLU A 293 27.74 16.35 -4.67
N TYR A 294 28.02 15.11 -5.07
CA TYR A 294 27.11 14.23 -5.82
C TYR A 294 26.26 13.32 -4.93
N MET A 295 26.46 13.31 -3.61
CA MET A 295 25.61 12.61 -2.62
C MET A 295 24.31 13.38 -2.35
N ASN A 296 23.62 13.79 -3.41
CA ASN A 296 22.31 14.42 -3.35
C ASN A 296 21.21 13.34 -3.21
N TYR A 297 21.19 12.65 -2.07
CA TYR A 297 20.06 11.81 -1.66
C TYR A 297 19.30 12.54 -0.55
N ARG A 298 18.00 12.28 -0.45
CA ARG A 298 17.14 12.91 0.56
C ARG A 298 16.09 11.91 0.99
N LYS A 299 15.67 12.01 2.24
CA LYS A 299 14.36 11.49 2.62
C LYS A 299 13.32 12.36 1.93
N THR A 300 12.67 11.80 0.92
CA THR A 300 11.55 12.44 0.23
C THR A 300 10.26 11.78 0.69
N ASP A 301 9.12 12.42 0.43
CA ASP A 301 7.81 11.79 0.53
C ASP A 301 7.35 11.27 -0.85
N PHE A 302 8.12 11.55 -1.91
CA PHE A 302 7.89 11.16 -3.30
C PHE A 302 7.82 9.63 -3.47
N ILE A 303 6.63 9.11 -3.77
CA ILE A 303 6.37 7.67 -4.04
C ILE A 303 6.94 6.76 -2.91
N THR A 304 6.86 7.21 -1.66
CA THR A 304 7.51 6.51 -0.53
C THR A 304 6.65 5.51 0.23
N GLN A 305 5.35 5.45 -0.09
CA GLN A 305 4.40 4.58 0.59
C GLN A 305 4.24 3.23 -0.13
N ILE A 306 5.36 2.68 -0.62
CA ILE A 306 5.37 1.34 -1.21
C ILE A 306 5.41 0.29 -0.09
N PRO A 307 4.51 -0.72 -0.09
CA PRO A 307 4.51 -1.77 0.92
C PRO A 307 5.87 -2.46 1.07
N PHE A 308 6.26 -2.74 2.31
CA PHE A 308 7.50 -3.44 2.67
C PHE A 308 8.82 -2.71 2.34
N THR A 309 8.80 -1.46 1.87
CA THR A 309 10.04 -0.69 1.55
C THR A 309 10.45 0.31 2.63
N SER A 310 9.83 0.26 3.82
CA SER A 310 10.18 1.12 4.94
C SER A 310 11.67 1.00 5.32
N GLY A 311 12.37 2.13 5.30
CA GLY A 311 13.81 2.25 5.55
C GLY A 311 14.71 1.65 4.47
N ILE A 312 14.14 1.26 3.31
CA ILE A 312 14.87 0.70 2.18
C ILE A 312 15.26 1.83 1.21
N ILE A 313 16.55 1.88 0.88
CA ILE A 313 17.03 2.52 -0.36
C ILE A 313 17.21 1.46 -1.45
N THR A 314 16.86 1.78 -2.68
CA THR A 314 17.03 0.87 -3.83
C THR A 314 18.15 1.36 -4.74
N ASP A 315 18.90 0.44 -5.34
CA ASP A 315 19.91 0.79 -6.35
C ASP A 315 19.89 -0.22 -7.51
N SER A 316 20.01 0.30 -8.73
CA SER A 316 19.96 -0.46 -9.99
C SER A 316 21.36 -0.58 -10.58
N HIS A 317 21.56 -1.50 -11.52
CA HIS A 317 22.84 -1.71 -12.20
C HIS A 317 23.99 -1.91 -11.21
N LEU A 318 23.73 -2.64 -10.12
CA LEU A 318 24.56 -2.56 -8.93
C LEU A 318 26.00 -2.95 -9.25
N SER A 319 26.19 -4.17 -9.76
CA SER A 319 27.51 -4.68 -10.10
C SER A 319 28.08 -4.03 -11.36
N GLU A 320 27.24 -3.80 -12.39
CA GLU A 320 27.71 -3.30 -13.69
C GLU A 320 28.30 -1.88 -13.62
N ARG A 321 28.03 -1.16 -12.53
CA ARG A 321 28.46 0.23 -12.35
C ARG A 321 29.22 0.46 -11.05
N ASP A 322 29.69 -0.60 -10.38
CA ASP A 322 30.40 -0.52 -9.09
C ASP A 322 29.63 0.35 -8.09
N ARG A 323 28.47 -0.12 -7.65
CA ARG A 323 27.51 0.67 -6.85
C ARG A 323 27.29 0.14 -5.43
N LEU A 324 27.89 -0.99 -5.04
CA LEU A 324 27.81 -1.46 -3.67
C LEU A 324 28.36 -0.42 -2.67
N GLY A 325 29.51 0.20 -2.98
CA GLY A 325 30.14 1.22 -2.14
C GLY A 325 29.29 2.46 -1.90
N ARG A 326 28.68 3.01 -2.95
CA ARG A 326 27.75 4.15 -2.79
C ARG A 326 26.48 3.74 -2.04
N THR A 327 25.97 2.54 -2.27
CA THR A 327 24.78 2.02 -1.56
C THR A 327 25.02 1.91 -0.07
N ILE A 328 26.17 1.33 0.32
CA ILE A 328 26.58 1.25 1.73
C ILE A 328 26.80 2.64 2.32
N THR A 329 27.34 3.58 1.54
CA THR A 329 27.49 4.97 1.98
C THR A 329 26.13 5.66 2.21
N PHE A 330 25.13 5.42 1.35
CA PHE A 330 23.76 5.90 1.59
C PHE A 330 23.21 5.33 2.89
N MET A 331 23.38 4.02 3.14
CA MET A 331 22.95 3.39 4.40
C MET A 331 23.63 4.03 5.62
N ALA A 332 24.94 4.27 5.55
CA ALA A 332 25.69 4.93 6.63
C ALA A 332 25.11 6.31 6.94
N ARG A 333 24.84 7.09 5.88
CA ARG A 333 24.25 8.40 6.03
C ARG A 333 22.81 8.39 6.51
N ASN A 334 21.98 7.43 6.08
CA ASN A 334 20.60 7.32 6.54
C ASN A 334 20.52 7.18 8.07
N ILE A 335 21.49 6.49 8.67
CA ILE A 335 21.63 6.38 10.13
C ILE A 335 22.10 7.70 10.74
N VAL A 336 23.18 8.28 10.21
CA VAL A 336 23.86 9.45 10.79
C VAL A 336 23.02 10.72 10.68
N ASP A 337 22.29 10.88 9.57
CA ASP A 337 21.40 12.02 9.33
C ASP A 337 20.03 11.83 10.01
N GLY A 338 19.77 10.66 10.59
CA GLY A 338 18.54 10.36 11.33
C GLY A 338 17.32 10.07 10.46
N PHE A 339 17.51 9.67 9.20
CA PHE A 339 16.41 9.20 8.34
C PHE A 339 15.87 7.85 8.82
N THR A 340 16.78 7.01 9.32
CA THR A 340 16.52 5.66 9.85
C THR A 340 17.36 5.41 11.10
N THR A 341 17.06 4.32 11.82
CA THR A 341 17.94 3.74 12.84
C THR A 341 18.73 2.57 12.25
N VAL A 342 19.74 2.06 12.97
CA VAL A 342 20.47 0.84 12.57
C VAL A 342 19.50 -0.29 12.20
N ASN A 343 18.54 -0.60 13.07
CA ASN A 343 17.60 -1.72 12.90
C ASN A 343 16.61 -1.55 11.73
N THR A 344 16.44 -0.33 11.23
CA THR A 344 15.52 -0.01 10.14
C THR A 344 16.24 0.36 8.84
N THR A 345 17.57 0.41 8.83
CA THR A 345 18.35 0.78 7.63
C THR A 345 18.61 -0.44 6.78
N LYS A 346 18.04 -0.44 5.58
CA LYS A 346 18.13 -1.56 4.64
C LYS A 346 18.36 -1.04 3.23
N ALA A 347 18.83 -1.92 2.34
CA ALA A 347 18.88 -1.63 0.92
C ALA A 347 18.56 -2.86 0.07
N ILE A 348 18.06 -2.61 -1.14
CA ILE A 348 17.91 -3.62 -2.19
C ILE A 348 18.69 -3.15 -3.41
N GLY A 349 19.76 -3.86 -3.74
CA GLY A 349 20.53 -3.64 -4.96
C GLY A 349 20.20 -4.71 -5.98
N CYS A 350 19.95 -4.31 -7.23
CA CYS A 350 19.69 -5.25 -8.33
C CYS A 350 20.71 -5.02 -9.46
N ASP A 351 21.33 -6.11 -9.91
CA ASP A 351 22.12 -6.13 -11.15
C ASP A 351 21.24 -5.98 -12.39
N GLU A 352 21.86 -5.61 -13.52
CA GLU A 352 21.18 -5.68 -14.82
C GLU A 352 20.60 -7.07 -15.07
N GLY A 353 19.41 -7.17 -15.67
CA GLY A 353 18.75 -8.47 -15.93
C GLY A 353 18.17 -9.18 -14.70
N ALA A 354 18.49 -8.78 -13.46
CA ALA A 354 17.86 -9.30 -12.25
C ALA A 354 16.63 -8.48 -11.83
N ALA A 355 15.68 -9.15 -11.20
CA ALA A 355 14.50 -8.52 -10.63
C ALA A 355 14.03 -9.18 -9.33
N VAL A 356 13.50 -8.36 -8.43
CA VAL A 356 12.82 -8.78 -7.20
C VAL A 356 11.32 -8.54 -7.37
N CYS A 357 10.54 -9.61 -7.30
CA CYS A 357 9.09 -9.54 -7.37
C CYS A 357 8.47 -9.88 -6.02
N VAL A 358 7.93 -8.88 -5.31
CA VAL A 358 7.40 -8.99 -3.93
C VAL A 358 5.89 -9.03 -3.93
N ASP A 359 5.28 -10.09 -3.39
CA ASP A 359 3.83 -10.17 -3.27
C ASP A 359 3.26 -9.33 -2.11
N GLY A 360 1.92 -9.28 -2.00
CA GLY A 360 1.22 -8.55 -0.93
C GLY A 360 1.50 -9.04 0.49
N ASN A 361 2.22 -10.15 0.68
CA ASN A 361 2.65 -10.67 1.98
C ASN A 361 4.13 -10.39 2.27
N GLY A 362 4.82 -9.67 1.39
CA GLY A 362 6.25 -9.38 1.50
C GLY A 362 7.13 -10.56 1.09
N GLN A 363 6.57 -11.59 0.45
CA GLN A 363 7.33 -12.72 -0.07
C GLN A 363 7.81 -12.40 -1.48
N ALA A 364 9.13 -12.38 -1.64
CA ALA A 364 9.81 -12.10 -2.89
C ALA A 364 10.24 -13.38 -3.60
N LYS A 365 10.13 -13.35 -4.94
CA LYS A 365 10.83 -14.24 -5.87
C LYS A 365 11.93 -13.48 -6.59
N ILE A 366 13.05 -14.13 -6.83
CA ILE A 366 14.22 -13.53 -7.48
C ILE A 366 14.33 -14.07 -8.91
N PHE A 367 14.01 -13.22 -9.87
CA PHE A 367 14.08 -13.52 -11.29
C PHE A 367 15.39 -13.02 -11.89
N GLY A 368 15.85 -13.71 -12.93
CA GLY A 368 17.05 -13.38 -13.69
C GLY A 368 17.18 -14.32 -14.88
N TRP A 369 18.10 -14.02 -15.80
CA TRP A 369 18.22 -14.78 -17.04
C TRP A 369 19.22 -15.94 -16.91
N GLU A 370 18.90 -17.10 -17.48
CA GLU A 370 19.81 -18.28 -17.54
C GLU A 370 21.18 -17.99 -18.19
N GLY A 371 21.27 -16.97 -19.06
CA GLY A 371 22.49 -16.61 -19.80
C GLY A 371 23.44 -15.65 -19.09
N TYR A 372 23.02 -15.07 -17.97
CA TYR A 372 23.79 -14.10 -17.20
C TYR A 372 23.90 -14.54 -15.73
N THR A 373 24.86 -13.95 -15.01
CA THR A 373 25.03 -14.15 -13.57
C THR A 373 24.52 -12.92 -12.83
N ASP A 374 23.20 -12.70 -12.89
CA ASP A 374 22.58 -11.52 -12.31
C ASP A 374 22.17 -11.80 -10.86
N TYR A 375 22.59 -10.92 -9.95
CA TYR A 375 22.31 -11.04 -8.52
C TYR A 375 21.39 -9.92 -8.03
N VAL A 376 20.72 -10.26 -6.94
CA VAL A 376 20.06 -9.30 -6.06
C VAL A 376 20.77 -9.34 -4.71
N PHE A 377 20.93 -8.16 -4.14
CA PHE A 377 21.60 -7.92 -2.88
C PHE A 377 20.60 -7.32 -1.89
N PHE A 378 20.32 -8.01 -0.78
CA PHE A 378 19.53 -7.47 0.32
C PHE A 378 20.46 -7.11 1.47
N LEU A 379 20.58 -5.82 1.77
CA LEU A 379 21.51 -5.30 2.76
C LEU A 379 20.77 -4.85 4.01
N LYS A 380 21.35 -5.10 5.19
CA LYS A 380 20.92 -4.47 6.45
C LYS A 380 22.13 -3.90 7.18
N ALA A 381 21.96 -2.78 7.87
CA ALA A 381 22.97 -2.26 8.78
C ALA A 381 23.01 -3.11 10.06
N ASP A 382 24.21 -3.38 10.56
CA ASP A 382 24.40 -4.13 11.81
C ASP A 382 24.82 -3.22 12.97
N THR A 383 25.55 -2.14 12.68
CA THR A 383 26.05 -1.19 13.68
C THR A 383 25.84 0.26 13.24
N THR A 384 26.32 1.23 14.03
CA THR A 384 26.37 2.64 13.61
C THR A 384 27.76 2.94 13.02
N PRO A 385 27.88 3.73 11.93
CA PRO A 385 29.17 4.09 11.37
C PRO A 385 30.12 4.71 12.41
N ASP A 386 31.39 4.26 12.41
CA ASP A 386 32.43 4.80 13.29
C ASP A 386 32.83 6.22 12.86
N VAL A 387 32.96 6.44 11.54
CA VAL A 387 33.30 7.72 10.93
C VAL A 387 32.46 7.91 9.68
N CYS A 388 31.55 8.88 9.71
CA CYS A 388 30.76 9.28 8.54
C CYS A 388 30.53 10.80 8.61
N GLN A 389 31.48 11.55 8.06
CA GLN A 389 31.53 13.01 8.14
C GLN A 389 32.11 13.59 6.86
N SER A 390 31.75 14.84 6.55
CA SER A 390 32.20 15.51 5.33
C SER A 390 33.73 15.61 5.23
N GLY A 391 34.26 15.32 4.03
CA GLY A 391 35.68 15.40 3.71
C GLY A 391 36.55 14.33 4.36
N THR A 392 35.96 13.30 4.97
CA THR A 392 36.69 12.17 5.58
C THR A 392 36.19 10.85 5.01
N PRO A 393 37.10 9.92 4.63
CA PRO A 393 36.69 8.60 4.18
C PRO A 393 35.82 7.86 5.20
N LEU A 394 34.80 7.16 4.71
CA LEU A 394 33.91 6.34 5.54
C LEU A 394 34.72 5.28 6.29
N HIS A 395 34.48 5.14 7.59
CA HIS A 395 34.96 4.02 8.38
C HIS A 395 33.78 3.40 9.12
N TRP A 396 33.60 2.09 8.98
CA TRP A 396 32.49 1.37 9.57
C TRP A 396 32.85 -0.10 9.78
N THR A 397 33.02 -0.48 11.04
CA THR A 397 33.29 -1.85 11.50
C THR A 397 31.99 -2.61 11.68
N ASP A 398 31.94 -3.87 11.26
CA ASP A 398 30.73 -4.70 11.24
C ASP A 398 29.57 -3.91 10.61
N ALA A 399 29.79 -3.37 9.41
CA ALA A 399 28.98 -2.30 8.85
C ALA A 399 27.60 -2.81 8.45
N VAL A 400 27.60 -3.72 7.48
CA VAL A 400 26.39 -4.26 6.87
C VAL A 400 26.52 -5.75 6.67
N THR A 401 25.39 -6.44 6.76
CA THR A 401 25.24 -7.82 6.34
C THR A 401 24.45 -7.84 5.04
N VAL A 402 25.01 -8.52 4.04
CA VAL A 402 24.50 -8.59 2.67
C VAL A 402 24.05 -10.02 2.38
N TYR A 403 22.81 -10.17 1.94
CA TYR A 403 22.33 -11.40 1.33
C TYR A 403 22.45 -11.31 -0.18
N LYS A 404 23.44 -12.00 -0.76
CA LYS A 404 23.64 -12.09 -2.21
C LYS A 404 22.90 -13.31 -2.75
N VAL A 405 21.97 -13.11 -3.68
CA VAL A 405 21.14 -14.20 -4.22
C VAL A 405 20.98 -14.08 -5.72
N ARG A 406 21.19 -15.19 -6.43
CA ARG A 406 21.08 -15.24 -7.90
C ARG A 406 19.62 -15.26 -8.35
N GLY A 407 19.31 -14.55 -9.44
CA GLY A 407 18.03 -14.69 -10.14
C GLY A 407 18.00 -15.87 -11.10
N PHE A 408 16.85 -16.54 -11.19
CA PHE A 408 16.59 -17.60 -12.18
C PHE A 408 15.25 -17.35 -12.90
N PRO A 409 15.06 -17.82 -14.14
CA PRO A 409 13.80 -17.61 -14.86
C PRO A 409 12.57 -18.14 -14.13
N ASP A 410 12.71 -19.22 -13.36
CA ASP A 410 11.61 -19.81 -12.59
C ASP A 410 11.31 -19.10 -11.26
N GLY A 411 12.14 -18.12 -10.87
CA GLY A 411 12.04 -17.42 -9.59
C GLY A 411 12.19 -18.35 -8.38
N SER A 412 12.99 -19.42 -8.51
CA SER A 412 13.18 -20.46 -7.48
C SER A 412 13.81 -19.96 -6.18
N ASN A 413 14.66 -18.94 -6.28
CA ASN A 413 15.22 -18.29 -5.11
C ASN A 413 14.25 -17.26 -4.53
N THR A 414 14.27 -17.11 -3.21
CA THR A 414 13.26 -16.31 -2.51
C THR A 414 13.86 -15.45 -1.40
N PHE A 415 13.15 -14.38 -1.05
CA PHE A 415 13.46 -13.53 0.10
C PHE A 415 12.16 -13.05 0.74
N ASN A 416 12.12 -12.84 2.05
CA ASN A 416 10.95 -12.33 2.74
C ASN A 416 11.31 -11.01 3.40
N LEU A 417 10.67 -9.92 2.95
CA LEU A 417 11.00 -8.56 3.37
C LEU A 417 10.53 -8.27 4.81
N VAL A 418 9.53 -9.00 5.32
CA VAL A 418 9.00 -8.84 6.68
C VAL A 418 9.99 -9.33 7.73
N ASN A 419 10.55 -10.52 7.54
CA ASN A 419 11.53 -11.10 8.48
C ASN A 419 12.99 -10.94 8.03
N TRP A 420 13.21 -10.36 6.84
CA TRP A 420 14.51 -10.10 6.24
C TRP A 420 15.39 -11.36 6.10
N ASN A 421 14.82 -12.41 5.50
CA ASN A 421 15.51 -13.69 5.31
C ASN A 421 15.16 -14.34 3.96
N GLY A 422 16.06 -15.15 3.40
CA GLY A 422 15.87 -15.77 2.09
C GLY A 422 16.39 -17.19 1.96
N THR A 423 16.15 -17.79 0.78
CA THR A 423 16.64 -19.12 0.39
C THR A 423 17.38 -19.05 -0.95
N GLY A 424 18.51 -19.77 -1.05
CA GLY A 424 19.28 -19.93 -2.29
C GLY A 424 20.43 -18.92 -2.50
N GLY A 425 20.57 -17.94 -1.62
CA GLY A 425 21.69 -17.00 -1.55
C GLY A 425 22.66 -17.24 -0.38
N THR A 426 23.67 -16.38 -0.28
CA THR A 426 24.71 -16.37 0.75
C THR A 426 24.65 -15.10 1.59
N TRP A 427 24.92 -15.22 2.88
CA TRP A 427 25.08 -14.09 3.79
C TRP A 427 26.56 -13.76 3.94
N GLU A 428 26.92 -12.49 3.73
CA GLU A 428 28.27 -11.96 3.81
C GLU A 428 28.27 -10.71 4.70
N SER A 429 29.31 -10.55 5.51
CA SER A 429 29.51 -9.34 6.33
C SER A 429 30.50 -8.42 5.64
N VAL A 430 30.23 -7.12 5.70
CA VAL A 430 31.05 -6.09 5.07
C VAL A 430 31.57 -5.13 6.13
N ASN A 431 32.84 -4.77 5.99
CA ASN A 431 33.45 -3.65 6.68
C ASN A 431 33.82 -2.55 5.67
N VAL A 432 33.78 -1.30 6.12
CA VAL A 432 34.37 -0.18 5.38
C VAL A 432 35.58 0.34 6.14
N ASN A 433 36.77 0.15 5.57
CA ASN A 433 38.05 0.50 6.16
C ASN A 433 38.62 1.75 5.48
N ASN A 434 38.30 2.93 6.00
CA ASN A 434 38.81 4.22 5.52
C ASN A 434 38.56 4.44 4.01
N GLY A 435 37.30 4.28 3.59
CA GLY A 435 36.85 4.47 2.21
C GLY A 435 37.07 3.27 1.29
N ALA A 436 37.37 2.09 1.84
CA ALA A 436 37.49 0.84 1.08
C ALA A 436 36.64 -0.26 1.72
N ILE A 437 35.83 -0.95 0.93
CA ILE A 437 35.13 -2.16 1.35
C ILE A 437 36.14 -3.30 1.48
N ASP A 438 36.00 -4.17 2.49
CA ASP A 438 36.78 -5.41 2.53
C ASP A 438 36.34 -6.38 1.41
N ASN A 439 37.32 -6.80 0.61
CA ASN A 439 37.18 -7.37 -0.74
C ASN A 439 36.42 -8.72 -0.87
N ASP A 440 35.61 -9.15 0.10
CA ASP A 440 34.97 -10.48 0.05
C ASP A 440 33.59 -10.49 -0.64
N ILE A 441 32.95 -9.33 -0.86
CA ILE A 441 31.81 -9.26 -1.79
C ILE A 441 32.33 -8.91 -3.18
N GLN A 442 32.85 -9.91 -3.89
CA GLN A 442 33.16 -9.71 -5.31
C GLN A 442 31.83 -9.50 -6.06
N GLU A 443 31.59 -8.26 -6.48
CA GLU A 443 30.79 -8.00 -7.69
C GLU A 443 31.43 -8.85 -8.81
N PRO A 444 30.68 -9.67 -9.56
CA PRO A 444 31.27 -10.49 -10.62
C PRO A 444 32.03 -9.60 -11.62
N ASP A 445 33.22 -10.05 -12.06
CA ASP A 445 34.03 -9.39 -13.10
C ASP A 445 33.27 -9.19 -14.43
#